data_AF-A0A9K3L8U8-F1
#
_entry.id   AF-A0A9K3L8U8-F1
#
_cell.length_a   1.000
_cell.length_b   1.000
_cell.length_c   1.000
_cell.angle_alpha   90.00
_cell.angle_beta   90.00
_cell.angle_gamma   90.00
#
_symmetry.space_group_name_H-M   'P 1'
#
loop_
_entity.id
_entity.type
_entity.pdbx_description
1 polymer ?
#
loop_
_entity_poly.entity_id
_entity_poly.type
_entity_poly.pdbx_seq_one_letter_code
_entity_poly.pdbx_strand_id
1 'polypeptide(L)'
;MTSIVELFPKCRKLAYDSRQQLAQVQNGILHASELFLLLDELSRQLDMMSEMVLRETPAQREVWKRKIKALQEEANDIRRQGEHYDRMVNTNVRHQKERDELLTRRRQHKEIHGGEERDLTNLADEATSWQQSQYMVNDLISSGEASYNALRSQRQQMRGVSKFLGQIDDRLGISNSTMRIIERRDVTDAYFVLGGCVITCIVIYFVWF
;
A
#
# COMPACT_ATOMS: atom_id res chain seq x y z
N MET A 1 -30.39 8.44 4.46
CA MET A 1 -29.48 8.07 5.55
C MET A 1 -28.58 6.96 5.03
N THR A 2 -27.34 7.27 4.64
CA THR A 2 -26.39 6.26 4.14
C THR A 2 -25.97 5.37 5.30
N SER A 3 -26.33 4.08 5.26
CA SER A 3 -25.89 3.14 6.28
C SER A 3 -24.45 2.68 6.02
N ILE A 4 -23.77 2.20 7.06
CA ILE A 4 -22.44 1.56 6.94
C ILE A 4 -22.44 0.44 5.90
N VAL A 5 -23.56 -0.26 5.77
CA VAL A 5 -23.74 -1.38 4.84
C VAL A 5 -23.70 -0.92 3.38
N GLU A 6 -24.14 0.31 3.09
CA GLU A 6 -24.13 0.89 1.73
C GLU A 6 -22.79 1.57 1.38
N LEU A 7 -22.10 2.10 2.39
CA LEU A 7 -20.79 2.76 2.24
C LEU A 7 -19.65 1.75 2.08
N PHE A 8 -19.70 0.63 2.80
CA PHE A 8 -18.65 -0.39 2.74
C PHE A 8 -18.33 -0.92 1.33
N PRO A 9 -19.31 -1.33 0.49
CA PRO A 9 -19.01 -1.78 -0.88
C PRO A 9 -18.47 -0.65 -1.77
N LYS A 10 -18.85 0.61 -1.52
CA LYS A 10 -18.29 1.77 -2.23
C LYS A 10 -16.82 1.99 -1.86
N CYS A 11 -16.47 1.96 -0.57
CA CYS A 11 -15.08 2.06 -0.13
C CYS A 11 -14.23 0.91 -0.67
N ARG A 12 -14.78 -0.31 -0.71
CA ARG A 12 -14.09 -1.48 -1.26
C ARG A 12 -13.86 -1.36 -2.77
N LYS A 13 -14.82 -0.80 -3.51
CA LYS A 13 -14.66 -0.51 -4.94
C LYS A 13 -13.57 0.55 -5.15
N LEU A 14 -13.60 1.65 -4.38
CA LEU A 14 -12.57 2.68 -4.45
C LEU A 14 -11.17 2.11 -4.13
N ALA A 15 -11.05 1.21 -3.14
CA ALA A 15 -9.78 0.56 -2.82
C ALA A 15 -9.24 -0.27 -4.00
N TYR A 16 -10.13 -1.01 -4.67
CA TYR A 16 -9.80 -1.77 -5.86
C TYR A 16 -9.35 -0.87 -7.02
N ASP A 17 -10.08 0.23 -7.26
CA ASP A 17 -9.76 1.21 -8.30
C ASP A 17 -8.40 1.90 -8.02
N SER A 18 -8.13 2.29 -6.76
CA SER A 18 -6.83 2.84 -6.34
C SER A 18 -5.68 1.86 -6.59
N ARG A 19 -5.91 0.56 -6.33
CA ARG A 19 -4.91 -0.48 -6.56
C ARG A 19 -4.66 -0.73 -8.04
N GLN A 20 -5.70 -0.66 -8.87
CA GLN A 20 -5.58 -0.74 -10.32
C GLN A 20 -4.82 0.47 -10.88
N GLN A 21 -5.11 1.68 -10.38
CA GLN A 21 -4.36 2.89 -10.76
C GLN A 21 -2.91 2.82 -10.33
N LEU A 22 -2.59 2.24 -9.17
CA LEU A 22 -1.20 2.00 -8.77
C LEU A 22 -0.46 1.14 -9.80
N ALA A 23 -1.08 0.07 -10.30
CA ALA A 23 -0.48 -0.75 -11.36
C ALA A 23 -0.28 0.05 -12.67
N GLN A 24 -1.16 1.00 -12.98
CA GLN A 24 -1.01 1.87 -14.15
C GLN A 24 0.09 2.94 -13.96
N VAL A 25 0.23 3.49 -12.75
CA VAL A 25 1.32 4.40 -12.38
C VAL A 25 2.68 3.68 -12.45
N GLN A 26 2.74 2.41 -12.02
CA GLN A 26 3.95 1.58 -12.15
C GLN A 26 4.39 1.39 -13.61
N ASN A 27 3.43 1.28 -14.52
CA ASN A 27 3.68 1.16 -15.95
C ASN A 27 3.95 2.51 -16.64
N GLY A 28 3.94 3.63 -15.90
CA GLY A 28 4.17 4.97 -16.43
C GLY A 28 3.02 5.52 -17.29
N ILE A 29 1.84 4.91 -17.21
CA ILE A 29 0.67 5.27 -18.04
C ILE A 29 -0.13 6.41 -17.38
N LEU A 30 -0.11 6.50 -16.05
CA LEU A 30 -0.82 7.53 -15.27
C LEU A 30 0.14 8.31 -14.35
N HIS A 31 -0.19 9.58 -14.10
CA HIS A 31 0.47 10.38 -13.07
C HIS A 31 -0.01 9.98 -11.66
N ALA A 32 0.92 9.96 -10.70
CA ALA A 32 0.64 9.60 -9.30
C ALA A 32 -0.40 10.52 -8.62
N SER A 33 -0.62 11.73 -9.14
CA SER A 33 -1.59 12.69 -8.61
C SER A 33 -3.04 12.19 -8.61
N GLU A 34 -3.45 11.47 -9.65
CA GLU A 34 -4.81 10.94 -9.76
C GLU A 34 -5.06 9.82 -8.73
N LEU A 35 -4.05 8.98 -8.51
CA LEU A 35 -4.05 7.97 -7.45
C LEU A 35 -4.21 8.63 -6.08
N PHE A 36 -3.43 9.68 -5.79
CA PHE A 36 -3.48 10.35 -4.49
C PHE A 36 -4.84 11.01 -4.22
N LEU A 37 -5.46 11.63 -5.23
CA LEU A 37 -6.81 12.18 -5.12
C LEU A 37 -7.85 11.10 -4.77
N LEU A 38 -7.77 9.95 -5.44
CA LEU A 38 -8.71 8.85 -5.20
C LEU A 38 -8.52 8.22 -3.81
N LEU A 39 -7.27 8.18 -3.35
CA LEU A 39 -6.89 7.68 -2.03
C LEU A 39 -7.30 8.64 -0.89
N ASP A 40 -7.27 9.95 -1.13
CA ASP A 40 -7.79 10.95 -0.19
C ASP A 40 -9.33 10.95 -0.13
N GLU A 41 -10.04 10.69 -1.24
CA GLU A 41 -11.49 10.46 -1.19
C GLU A 41 -11.83 9.18 -0.41
N LEU A 42 -11.07 8.11 -0.63
CA LEU A 42 -11.24 6.86 0.10
C LEU A 42 -10.98 7.02 1.60
N SER A 43 -9.93 7.75 1.99
CA SER A 43 -9.63 8.02 3.41
C SER A 43 -10.77 8.81 4.07
N ARG A 44 -11.29 9.84 3.40
CA ARG A 44 -12.44 10.62 3.88
C ARG A 44 -13.68 9.74 4.07
N GLN A 45 -13.95 8.81 3.16
CA GLN A 45 -15.08 7.88 3.29
C GLN A 45 -14.88 6.85 4.41
N LEU A 46 -13.65 6.37 4.64
CA LEU A 46 -13.33 5.50 5.76
C LEU A 46 -13.48 6.21 7.11
N ASP A 47 -13.11 7.49 7.20
CA ASP A 47 -13.26 8.28 8.42
C ASP A 47 -14.73 8.53 8.76
N MET A 48 -15.55 8.89 7.76
CA MET A 48 -17.02 8.97 7.92
C MET A 48 -17.62 7.63 8.37
N MET A 49 -17.15 6.51 7.81
CA MET A 49 -17.62 5.19 8.22
C MET A 49 -17.19 4.87 9.66
N SER A 50 -15.99 5.29 10.08
CA SER A 50 -15.50 5.10 11.46
C SER A 50 -16.36 5.86 12.48
N GLU A 51 -16.82 7.06 12.13
CA GLU A 51 -17.70 7.87 12.96
C GLU A 51 -19.09 7.23 13.08
N MET A 52 -19.63 6.69 11.98
CA MET A 52 -20.91 5.98 11.99
C MET A 52 -20.87 4.68 12.80
N VAL A 53 -19.71 4.01 12.89
CA VAL A 53 -19.55 2.75 13.64
C VAL A 53 -19.74 2.96 15.14
N LEU A 54 -19.53 4.20 15.63
CA LEU A 54 -19.83 4.57 17.00
C LEU A 54 -21.34 4.56 17.32
N ARG A 55 -22.23 4.52 16.33
CA ARG A 55 -23.69 4.48 16.56
C ARG A 55 -24.29 3.06 16.54
N GLU A 56 -23.49 2.05 16.21
CA GLU A 56 -23.96 0.66 16.08
C GLU A 56 -23.79 -0.17 17.37
N THR A 57 -24.46 -1.33 17.38
CA THR A 57 -24.41 -2.30 18.49
C THR A 57 -22.98 -2.78 18.77
N PRO A 58 -22.60 -3.06 20.04
CA PRO A 58 -21.23 -3.39 20.41
C PRO A 58 -20.67 -4.62 19.67
N ALA A 59 -21.51 -5.59 19.34
CA ALA A 59 -21.11 -6.79 18.58
C ALA A 59 -20.80 -6.50 17.10
N GLN A 60 -21.60 -5.65 16.44
CA GLN A 60 -21.38 -5.27 15.04
C GLN A 60 -20.26 -4.23 14.92
N ARG A 61 -20.15 -3.33 15.91
CA ARG A 61 -19.10 -2.31 16.01
C ARG A 61 -17.70 -2.90 15.91
N GLU A 62 -17.41 -3.97 16.66
CA GLU A 62 -16.09 -4.63 16.63
C GLU A 62 -15.77 -5.29 15.27
N VAL A 63 -16.80 -5.76 14.55
CA VAL A 63 -16.63 -6.32 13.20
C VAL A 63 -16.34 -5.22 12.20
N TRP A 64 -17.12 -4.14 12.21
CA TRP A 64 -16.92 -3.02 11.30
C TRP A 64 -15.62 -2.27 11.57
N LYS A 65 -15.27 -2.05 12.84
CA LYS A 65 -13.99 -1.44 13.22
C LYS A 65 -12.80 -2.22 12.66
N ARG A 66 -12.84 -3.57 12.71
CA ARG A 66 -11.81 -4.42 12.08
C ARG A 66 -11.78 -4.27 10.56
N LYS A 67 -12.94 -4.28 9.90
CA LYS A 67 -13.04 -4.14 8.44
C LYS A 67 -12.55 -2.76 7.95
N ILE A 68 -12.92 -1.69 8.65
CA ILE A 68 -12.48 -0.32 8.36
C ILE A 68 -10.98 -0.21 8.53
N LYS A 69 -10.45 -0.73 9.64
CA LYS A 69 -9.01 -0.73 9.91
C LYS A 69 -8.22 -1.47 8.82
N ALA A 70 -8.72 -2.62 8.36
CA ALA A 70 -8.10 -3.35 7.26
C ALA A 70 -8.05 -2.53 5.95
N LEU A 71 -9.15 -1.85 5.61
CA LEU A 71 -9.18 -0.96 4.42
C LEU A 71 -8.28 0.28 4.60
N GLN A 72 -8.18 0.83 5.80
CA GLN A 72 -7.24 1.92 6.10
C GLN A 72 -5.79 1.47 5.95
N GLU A 73 -5.45 0.26 6.43
CA GLU A 73 -4.12 -0.32 6.25
C GLU A 73 -3.80 -0.56 4.77
N GLU A 74 -4.74 -1.09 3.99
CA GLU A 74 -4.60 -1.28 2.54
C GLU A 74 -4.38 0.06 1.81
N ALA A 75 -5.18 1.08 2.13
CA ALA A 75 -5.01 2.42 1.56
C ALA A 75 -3.65 3.04 1.90
N ASN A 76 -3.20 2.90 3.14
CA ASN A 76 -1.89 3.40 3.55
C ASN A 76 -0.74 2.67 2.84
N ASP A 77 -0.88 1.37 2.60
CA ASP A 77 0.12 0.61 1.85
C ASP A 77 0.17 1.04 0.38
N ILE A 78 -0.98 1.20 -0.27
CA ILE A 78 -1.07 1.72 -1.65
C ILE A 78 -0.44 3.12 -1.74
N ARG A 79 -0.71 4.00 -0.76
CA ARG A 79 -0.13 5.35 -0.72
C ARG A 79 1.39 5.31 -0.63
N ARG A 80 1.93 4.50 0.28
CA ARG A 80 3.39 4.32 0.44
C ARG A 80 4.04 3.80 -0.83
N GLN A 81 3.40 2.85 -1.50
CA GLN A 81 3.87 2.34 -2.78
C GLN A 81 3.86 3.44 -3.84
N GLY A 82 2.76 4.20 -3.95
CA GLY A 82 2.67 5.35 -4.87
C GLY A 82 3.76 6.39 -4.63
N GLU A 83 4.01 6.79 -3.39
CA GLU A 83 5.07 7.75 -3.01
C GLU A 83 6.48 7.24 -3.31
N HIS A 84 6.70 5.93 -3.23
CA HIS A 84 7.98 5.34 -3.64
C HIS A 84 8.19 5.50 -5.15
N TYR A 85 7.18 5.17 -5.96
CA TYR A 85 7.27 5.31 -7.41
C TYR A 85 7.41 6.77 -7.84
N ASP A 86 6.64 7.68 -7.22
CA ASP A 86 6.73 9.11 -7.50
C ASP A 86 8.13 9.67 -7.20
N ARG A 87 8.72 9.28 -6.05
CA ARG A 87 10.11 9.62 -5.73
C ARG A 87 11.10 9.08 -6.74
N MET A 88 10.97 7.82 -7.16
CA MET A 88 11.87 7.24 -8.16
C MET A 88 11.80 8.01 -9.49
N VAL A 89 10.60 8.31 -9.97
CA VAL A 89 10.39 9.05 -11.21
C VAL A 89 10.96 10.47 -11.09
N ASN A 90 10.67 11.16 -9.98
CA ASN A 90 11.12 12.54 -9.79
C ASN A 90 12.65 12.64 -9.62
N THR A 91 13.27 11.67 -8.94
CA THR A 91 14.73 11.55 -8.86
C THR A 91 15.35 11.35 -10.24
N ASN A 92 14.78 10.47 -11.08
CA ASN A 92 15.25 10.28 -12.45
C ASN A 92 15.13 11.56 -13.28
N VAL A 93 13.99 12.24 -13.22
CA VAL A 93 13.76 13.52 -13.92
C VAL A 93 14.75 14.59 -13.44
N ARG A 94 15.03 14.65 -12.13
CA ARG A 94 16.00 15.58 -11.58
C ARG A 94 17.42 15.29 -12.07
N HIS A 95 17.86 14.04 -12.04
CA HIS A 95 19.17 13.65 -12.58
C HIS A 95 19.29 13.94 -14.08
N GLN A 96 18.21 13.78 -14.83
CA GLN A 96 18.20 14.09 -16.25
C GLN A 96 18.39 15.59 -16.51
N LYS A 97 17.71 16.45 -15.73
CA LYS A 97 17.90 17.91 -15.77
C LYS A 97 19.34 18.30 -15.41
N GLU A 98 19.89 17.75 -14.33
CA GLU A 98 21.27 18.00 -13.92
C GLU A 98 22.26 17.60 -15.04
N ARG A 99 22.02 16.48 -15.73
CA ARG A 99 22.84 16.07 -16.89
C ARG A 99 22.76 17.04 -18.05
N ASP A 100 21.56 17.52 -18.38
CA ASP A 100 21.37 18.47 -19.48
C ASP A 100 22.03 19.82 -19.20
N GLU A 101 21.99 20.29 -17.94
CA GLU A 101 22.67 21.51 -17.49
C GLU A 101 24.21 21.39 -17.56
N LEU A 102 24.76 20.22 -17.23
CA LEU A 102 26.20 19.96 -17.38
C LEU A 102 26.63 19.91 -18.86
N LEU A 103 25.78 19.39 -19.73
CA LEU A 103 26.03 19.33 -21.17
C LEU A 103 25.92 20.70 -21.85
N THR A 104 25.03 21.58 -21.40
CA THR A 104 24.96 22.97 -21.89
C THR A 104 26.15 23.78 -21.39
N ARG A 105 26.56 23.62 -20.12
CA ARG A 105 27.77 24.27 -19.58
C ARG A 105 29.03 23.84 -20.33
N ARG A 106 29.21 22.55 -20.61
CA ARG A 106 30.34 22.04 -21.42
C ARG A 106 30.35 22.60 -22.84
N ARG A 107 29.19 22.75 -23.48
CA ARG A 107 29.09 23.32 -24.83
C ARG A 107 29.49 24.79 -24.86
N GLN A 108 29.00 25.60 -23.90
CA GLN A 108 29.37 27.02 -23.81
C GLN A 108 30.86 27.21 -23.48
N HIS A 109 31.43 26.40 -22.57
CA HIS A 109 32.85 26.51 -22.22
C HIS A 109 33.79 26.14 -23.39
N LYS A 110 33.38 25.23 -24.27
CA LYS A 110 34.18 24.82 -25.46
C LYS A 110 34.29 25.91 -26.53
N GLU A 111 33.33 26.83 -26.62
CA GLU A 111 33.34 27.89 -27.63
C GLU A 111 34.22 29.10 -27.24
N ILE A 112 34.54 29.29 -25.95
CA ILE A 112 35.13 30.54 -25.45
C ILE A 112 36.66 30.47 -25.26
N HIS A 113 37.25 29.32 -24.89
CA HIS A 113 38.66 29.27 -24.46
C HIS A 113 39.54 28.33 -25.32
N GLY A 114 40.55 28.93 -25.96
CA GLY A 114 41.57 28.25 -26.74
C GLY A 114 42.76 27.78 -25.89
N GLY A 115 43.16 26.52 -26.10
CA GLY A 115 44.52 25.99 -25.91
C GLY A 115 45.12 25.96 -24.51
N GLU A 116 45.40 27.13 -23.91
CA GLU A 116 46.40 27.31 -22.84
C GLU A 116 45.74 27.51 -21.46
N GLU A 117 44.56 28.13 -21.42
CA GLU A 117 43.75 28.25 -20.20
C GLU A 117 43.11 26.91 -19.78
N ARG A 118 43.11 25.93 -20.69
CA ARG A 118 42.58 24.57 -20.52
C ARG A 118 43.26 23.77 -19.41
N ASP A 119 44.58 23.92 -19.22
CA ASP A 119 45.29 23.11 -18.22
C ASP A 119 45.08 23.64 -16.80
N LEU A 120 45.02 24.96 -16.63
CA LEU A 120 44.75 25.58 -15.33
C LEU A 120 43.28 25.38 -14.89
N THR A 121 42.34 25.51 -15.83
CA THR A 121 40.92 25.22 -15.55
C THR A 121 40.66 23.73 -15.36
N ASN A 122 41.33 22.85 -16.12
CA ASN A 122 41.24 21.40 -15.88
C ASN A 122 41.74 21.01 -14.49
N LEU A 123 42.85 21.57 -13.99
CA LEU A 123 43.32 21.26 -12.63
C LEU A 123 42.36 21.76 -11.54
N ALA A 124 41.77 22.95 -11.72
CA ALA A 124 40.77 23.49 -10.80
C ALA A 124 39.46 22.69 -10.84
N ASP A 125 39.03 22.28 -12.04
CA ASP A 125 37.87 21.40 -12.24
C ASP A 125 38.14 20.00 -11.68
N GLU A 126 39.37 19.50 -11.75
CA GLU A 126 39.76 18.23 -11.15
C GLU A 126 39.68 18.32 -9.63
N ALA A 127 40.26 19.35 -9.01
CA ALA A 127 40.22 19.56 -7.56
C ALA A 127 38.76 19.69 -7.03
N THR A 128 37.90 20.40 -7.76
CA THR A 128 36.48 20.52 -7.40
C THR A 128 35.72 19.21 -7.59
N SER A 129 36.01 18.46 -8.66
CA SER A 129 35.53 17.09 -8.88
C SER A 129 35.94 16.14 -7.75
N TRP A 130 37.19 16.20 -7.30
CA TRP A 130 37.69 15.41 -6.16
C TRP A 130 36.91 15.73 -4.89
N GLN A 131 36.71 17.01 -4.59
CA GLN A 131 35.97 17.44 -3.41
C GLN A 131 34.49 17.00 -3.50
N GLN A 132 33.87 17.11 -4.67
CA GLN A 132 32.51 16.64 -4.92
C GLN A 132 32.39 15.12 -4.82
N SER A 133 33.39 14.37 -5.30
CA SER A 133 33.46 12.93 -5.14
C SER A 133 33.60 12.53 -3.66
N GLN A 134 34.40 13.27 -2.88
CA GLN A 134 34.53 13.07 -1.44
C GLN A 134 33.18 13.24 -0.72
N TYR A 135 32.42 14.30 -1.07
CA TYR A 135 31.07 14.51 -0.52
C TYR A 135 30.11 13.41 -0.94
N MET A 136 30.15 12.98 -2.21
CA MET A 136 29.30 11.91 -2.72
C MET A 136 29.62 10.56 -2.07
N VAL A 137 30.90 10.24 -1.87
CA VAL A 137 31.34 9.04 -1.14
C VAL A 137 30.86 9.09 0.31
N ASN A 138 30.97 10.24 0.98
CA ASN A 138 30.48 10.40 2.34
C ASN A 138 28.95 10.26 2.42
N ASP A 139 28.22 10.78 1.44
CA ASP A 139 26.77 10.62 1.32
C ASP A 139 26.39 9.14 1.12
N LEU A 140 27.11 8.42 0.25
CA LEU A 140 26.95 6.97 0.06
C LEU A 140 27.26 6.17 1.33
N ILE A 141 28.30 6.54 2.09
CA ILE A 141 28.63 5.92 3.38
C ILE A 141 27.49 6.15 4.38
N SER A 142 26.99 7.39 4.47
CA SER A 142 25.89 7.74 5.36
C SER A 142 24.58 7.02 5.00
N SER A 143 24.29 6.89 3.71
CA SER A 143 23.15 6.14 3.16
C SER A 143 23.32 4.63 3.41
N GLY A 144 24.54 4.12 3.31
CA GLY A 144 24.89 2.74 3.66
C GLY A 144 24.68 2.44 5.14
N GLU A 145 25.08 3.36 6.02
CA GLU A 145 24.86 3.25 7.46
C GLU A 145 23.36 3.31 7.80
N ALA A 146 22.60 4.22 7.16
CA ALA A 146 21.16 4.31 7.31
C ALA A 146 20.46 3.03 6.85
N SER A 147 20.88 2.45 5.73
CA SER A 147 20.36 1.18 5.20
C SER A 147 20.68 0.00 6.12
N TYR A 148 21.90 -0.05 6.67
CA TYR A 148 22.30 -1.06 7.65
C TYR A 148 21.49 -0.95 8.96
N ASN A 149 21.27 0.27 9.45
CA ASN A 149 20.44 0.52 10.62
C ASN A 149 18.96 0.19 10.37
N ALA A 150 18.44 0.47 9.16
CA ALA A 150 17.10 0.07 8.74
C ALA A 150 16.94 -1.46 8.71
N LEU A 151 17.91 -2.19 8.14
CA LEU A 151 17.93 -3.66 8.13
C LEU A 151 18.03 -4.23 9.54
N ARG A 152 18.82 -3.61 10.43
CA ARG A 152 18.91 -3.99 11.85
C ARG A 152 17.58 -3.77 12.58
N SER A 153 16.92 -2.63 12.33
CA SER A 153 15.59 -2.33 12.86
C SER A 153 14.53 -3.30 12.32
N GLN A 154 14.58 -3.61 11.02
CA GLN A 154 13.69 -4.59 10.39
C GLN A 154 13.87 -5.98 11.00
N ARG A 155 15.11 -6.42 11.26
CA ARG A 155 15.38 -7.69 11.97
C ARG A 155 14.80 -7.69 13.39
N GLN A 156 14.86 -6.56 14.09
CA GLN A 156 14.30 -6.44 15.43
C GLN A 156 12.77 -6.42 15.42
N GLN A 157 12.16 -5.77 14.43
CA GLN A 157 10.72 -5.80 14.19
C GLN A 157 10.24 -7.21 13.78
N MET A 158 10.95 -7.92 12.91
CA MET A 158 10.62 -9.32 12.56
C MET A 158 10.70 -10.25 13.77
N ARG A 159 11.62 -10.03 14.71
CA ARG A 159 11.64 -10.74 16.00
C ARG A 159 10.44 -10.39 16.89
N GLY A 160 9.91 -9.17 16.79
CA GLY A 160 8.66 -8.77 17.44
C GLY A 160 7.43 -9.41 16.78
N VAL A 161 7.41 -9.45 15.45
CA VAL A 161 6.37 -10.09 14.64
C VAL A 161 6.37 -11.61 14.84
N SER A 162 7.52 -12.27 14.99
CA SER A 162 7.57 -13.70 15.32
C SER A 162 7.01 -14.00 16.71
N LYS A 163 7.26 -13.12 17.69
CA LYS A 163 6.64 -13.22 19.02
C LYS A 163 5.14 -12.93 18.99
N PHE A 164 4.71 -12.03 18.10
CA PHE A 164 3.30 -11.74 17.87
C PHE A 164 2.60 -12.87 17.10
N LEU A 165 3.27 -13.51 16.14
CA LEU A 165 2.83 -14.73 15.46
C LEU A 165 2.71 -15.89 16.44
N GLY A 166 3.65 -16.04 17.39
CA GLY A 166 3.51 -17.00 18.49
C GLY A 166 2.30 -16.73 19.39
N GLN A 167 1.99 -15.46 19.69
CA GLN A 167 0.77 -15.08 20.42
C GLN A 167 -0.50 -15.20 19.58
N ILE A 168 -0.38 -15.12 18.25
CA ILE A 168 -1.47 -15.34 17.30
C ILE A 168 -1.71 -16.84 17.14
N ASP A 169 -0.71 -17.71 17.20
CA ASP A 169 -0.89 -19.17 17.21
C ASP A 169 -1.73 -19.61 18.42
N ASP A 170 -1.43 -19.07 19.61
CA ASP A 170 -2.22 -19.24 20.83
C ASP A 170 -3.66 -18.67 20.72
N ARG A 171 -3.93 -17.74 19.78
CA ARG A 171 -5.22 -17.06 19.60
C ARG A 171 -5.98 -17.44 18.32
N LEU A 172 -5.34 -18.12 17.37
CA LEU A 172 -5.94 -18.61 16.12
C LEU A 172 -6.75 -19.88 16.31
N GLY A 173 -6.61 -20.56 17.46
CA GLY A 173 -7.57 -21.57 17.92
C GLY A 173 -9.02 -21.05 18.02
N ILE A 174 -9.24 -19.73 17.95
CA ILE A 174 -10.56 -19.09 18.11
C ILE A 174 -11.05 -18.39 16.82
N SER A 175 -10.20 -18.15 15.81
CA SER A 175 -10.59 -17.39 14.60
C SER A 175 -11.35 -18.23 13.56
N ASN A 176 -11.01 -19.50 13.40
CA ASN A 176 -11.74 -20.42 12.48
C ASN A 176 -13.20 -20.65 12.89
N SER A 177 -13.57 -20.37 14.14
CA SER A 177 -14.97 -20.48 14.60
C SER A 177 -15.85 -19.33 14.08
N THR A 178 -15.27 -18.14 13.83
CA THR A 178 -16.08 -16.97 13.41
C THR A 178 -16.26 -16.82 11.90
N MET A 179 -15.30 -17.29 11.08
CA MET A 179 -15.48 -17.36 9.62
C MET A 179 -16.59 -18.37 9.24
N ARG A 180 -16.71 -19.47 9.99
CA ARG A 180 -17.70 -20.54 9.77
C ARG A 180 -19.13 -20.17 10.22
N ILE A 181 -19.29 -19.10 10.99
CA ILE A 181 -20.60 -18.62 11.46
C ILE A 181 -21.33 -17.80 10.39
N ILE A 182 -20.61 -17.25 9.40
CA ILE A 182 -21.21 -16.48 8.30
C ILE A 182 -21.71 -17.40 7.18
N GLU A 183 -21.02 -18.49 6.87
CA GLU A 183 -21.49 -19.51 5.90
C GLU A 183 -22.59 -20.44 6.45
N ARG A 184 -22.77 -20.53 7.77
CA ARG A 184 -23.73 -21.48 8.36
C ARG A 184 -25.20 -21.12 8.16
N ARG A 185 -25.53 -19.86 7.83
CA ARG A 185 -26.94 -19.46 7.69
C ARG A 185 -27.59 -20.08 6.45
N ASP A 186 -26.84 -20.22 5.36
CA ASP A 186 -27.36 -20.83 4.12
C ASP A 186 -27.39 -22.36 4.21
N VAL A 187 -26.43 -22.96 4.90
CA VAL A 187 -26.38 -24.42 5.09
C VAL A 187 -27.51 -24.90 6.00
N THR A 188 -27.82 -24.15 7.08
CA THR A 188 -28.90 -24.52 8.00
C THR A 188 -30.26 -24.46 7.29
N ASP A 189 -30.49 -23.43 6.48
CA ASP A 189 -31.71 -23.29 5.68
C ASP A 189 -31.84 -24.43 4.64
N ALA A 190 -30.74 -24.78 3.97
CA ALA A 190 -30.71 -25.92 3.03
C ALA A 190 -31.04 -27.28 3.70
N TYR A 191 -30.60 -27.51 4.94
CA TYR A 191 -30.93 -28.72 5.69
C TYR A 191 -32.40 -28.79 6.09
N PHE A 192 -33.02 -27.65 6.48
CA PHE A 192 -34.45 -27.62 6.80
C PHE A 192 -35.32 -27.86 5.57
N VAL A 193 -34.96 -27.28 4.42
CA VAL A 193 -35.66 -27.51 3.14
C VAL A 193 -35.55 -28.97 2.72
N LEU A 194 -34.35 -29.55 2.76
CA LEU A 194 -34.13 -30.95 2.40
C LEU A 194 -34.88 -31.91 3.35
N GLY A 195 -34.87 -31.62 4.66
CA GLY A 195 -35.64 -32.36 5.66
C GLY A 195 -37.14 -32.31 5.40
N GLY A 196 -37.68 -31.14 5.05
CA GLY A 196 -39.08 -30.95 4.67
C GLY A 196 -39.48 -31.79 3.46
N CYS A 197 -38.65 -31.82 2.41
CA CYS A 197 -38.89 -32.63 1.21
C CYS A 197 -38.93 -34.14 1.50
N VAL A 198 -38.05 -34.65 2.37
CA VAL A 198 -38.03 -36.07 2.70
C VAL A 198 -39.26 -36.47 3.52
N ILE A 199 -39.65 -35.64 4.49
CA ILE A 199 -40.83 -35.90 5.34
C ILE A 199 -42.10 -35.92 4.48
N THR A 200 -42.27 -34.98 3.55
CA THR A 200 -43.45 -34.95 2.67
C THR A 200 -43.50 -36.17 1.76
N CYS A 201 -42.37 -36.63 1.22
CA CYS A 201 -42.31 -37.87 0.44
C CYS A 201 -42.71 -39.12 1.27
N ILE A 202 -42.26 -39.22 2.53
CA ILE A 202 -42.61 -40.35 3.42
C ILE A 202 -44.12 -40.36 3.73
N VAL A 203 -44.71 -39.20 4.02
CA VAL A 203 -46.15 -39.11 4.31
C VAL A 203 -46.98 -39.53 3.10
N ILE A 204 -46.61 -39.09 1.90
CA ILE A 204 -47.31 -39.51 0.66
C ILE A 204 -47.20 -41.02 0.46
N TYR A 205 -46.02 -41.61 0.70
CA TYR A 205 -45.82 -43.06 0.57
C TYR A 205 -46.73 -43.86 1.51
N PHE A 206 -46.81 -43.46 2.80
CA PHE A 206 -47.66 -44.14 3.79
C PHE A 206 -49.17 -43.91 3.61
N VAL A 207 -49.57 -42.84 2.92
CA VAL A 207 -50.99 -42.58 2.64
C VAL A 207 -51.45 -43.33 1.38
N TRP A 208 -50.53 -43.58 0.43
CA TRP A 208 -50.86 -44.22 -0.84
C TRP A 208 -50.76 -45.76 -0.80
N PHE A 209 -50.00 -46.30 0.14
CA PHE A 209 -49.89 -47.74 0.42
C PHE A 209 -50.77 -48.13 1.62
#